data_AF-X0CV70-F1
#
_entry.id   AF-X0CV70-F1
#
_cell.length_a   1.000
_cell.length_b   1.000
_cell.length_c   1.000
_cell.angle_alpha   90.00
_cell.angle_beta   90.00
_cell.angle_gamma   90.00
#
_symmetry.space_group_name_H-M   'P 1'
#
loop_
_entity.id
_entity.type
_entity.pdbx_description
1 polymer ?
#
loop_
_entity_poly.entity_id
_entity_poly.type
_entity_poly.pdbx_seq_one_letter_code
_entity_poly.pdbx_strand_id
1 'polypeptide(L)'
;MDPHTYSQRILNNAKLKPLFQSWIQKLETPFYGVTSNGQKREGLFELQDEGAPTAKAVAAATAVLDPLTPEERQKATYRLDEPEW
;
A
#
# COMPACT_ATOMS: atom_id res chain seq x y z
N MET A 1 6.96 -25.15 5.41
CA MET A 1 6.64 -24.48 4.13
C MET A 1 6.89 -23.00 4.35
N ASP A 2 7.77 -22.38 3.57
CA ASP A 2 8.05 -20.95 3.67
C ASP A 2 6.91 -20.10 3.04
N PRO A 3 6.83 -18.79 3.35
CA PRO A 3 5.76 -17.93 2.87
C PRO A 3 5.64 -17.85 1.34
N HIS A 4 6.77 -17.92 0.61
CA HIS A 4 6.77 -17.87 -0.85
C HIS A 4 6.20 -19.17 -1.43
N THR A 5 6.64 -20.33 -0.94
CA THR A 5 6.08 -21.62 -1.39
C THR A 5 4.59 -21.75 -1.06
N TYR A 6 4.16 -21.24 0.10
CA TYR A 6 2.75 -21.21 0.46
C TYR A 6 1.93 -20.31 -0.47
N SER A 7 2.40 -19.08 -0.73
CA SER A 7 1.68 -18.13 -1.60
C SER A 7 1.51 -18.67 -3.01
N GLN A 8 2.57 -19.25 -3.60
CA GLN A 8 2.52 -19.88 -4.92
C GLN A 8 1.48 -21.01 -4.98
N ARG A 9 1.37 -21.83 -3.92
CA ARG A 9 0.36 -22.89 -3.86
C ARG A 9 -1.06 -22.34 -3.82
N ILE A 10 -1.30 -21.27 -3.08
CA ILE A 10 -2.62 -20.64 -2.95
C ILE A 10 -3.03 -19.95 -4.26
N LEU A 11 -2.13 -19.19 -4.88
CA LEU A 11 -2.39 -18.49 -6.14
C LEU A 11 -2.66 -19.43 -7.31
N ASN A 12 -2.12 -20.65 -7.26
CA ASN A 12 -2.35 -21.68 -8.28
C ASN A 12 -3.50 -22.65 -7.95
N ASN A 13 -4.14 -22.54 -6.78
CA ASN A 13 -5.27 -23.37 -6.43
C ASN A 13 -6.51 -22.98 -7.25
N ALA A 14 -7.06 -23.91 -8.02
CA ALA A 14 -8.18 -23.65 -8.94
C ALA A 14 -9.42 -23.02 -8.26
N LYS A 15 -9.67 -23.30 -6.98
CA LYS A 15 -10.82 -22.72 -6.24
C LYS A 15 -10.53 -21.31 -5.73
N LEU A 16 -9.29 -21.01 -5.38
CA LEU A 16 -8.90 -19.75 -4.76
C LEU A 16 -8.39 -18.72 -5.77
N LYS A 17 -7.78 -19.17 -6.87
CA LYS A 17 -7.26 -18.32 -7.93
C LYS A 17 -8.26 -17.27 -8.43
N PRO A 18 -9.55 -17.60 -8.68
CA PRO A 18 -10.52 -16.59 -9.13
C PRO A 18 -10.78 -15.49 -8.10
N LEU A 19 -10.75 -15.81 -6.80
CA LEU A 19 -10.94 -14.83 -5.72
C LEU A 19 -9.79 -13.82 -5.70
N PHE A 20 -8.54 -14.31 -5.72
CA PHE A 20 -7.37 -13.44 -5.76
C PHE A 20 -7.29 -12.61 -7.04
N GLN A 21 -7.64 -13.20 -8.20
CA GLN A 21 -7.72 -12.45 -9.45
C GLN A 21 -8.75 -11.30 -9.36
N SER A 22 -9.91 -11.53 -8.75
CA SER A 22 -10.90 -10.48 -8.53
C SER A 22 -10.38 -9.36 -7.62
N TRP A 23 -9.61 -9.69 -6.58
CA TRP A 23 -8.99 -8.68 -5.72
C TRP A 23 -7.90 -7.88 -6.44
N ILE A 24 -7.03 -8.54 -7.20
CA ILE A 24 -5.99 -7.86 -8.00
C ILE A 24 -6.63 -6.88 -8.99
N GLN A 25 -7.68 -7.30 -9.71
CA GLN A 25 -8.42 -6.39 -10.60
C GLN A 25 -9.03 -5.19 -9.87
N LYS A 26 -9.43 -5.34 -8.61
CA LYS A 26 -9.97 -4.24 -7.80
C LYS A 26 -8.88 -3.26 -7.36
N LEU A 27 -7.61 -3.67 -7.28
CA LEU A 27 -6.50 -2.74 -6.99
C LEU A 27 -6.31 -1.70 -8.09
N GLU A 28 -6.70 -2.02 -9.34
CA GLU A 28 -6.67 -1.07 -10.45
C GLU A 28 -7.74 0.03 -10.34
N THR A 29 -8.75 -0.17 -9.48
CA THR A 29 -9.82 0.81 -9.28
C THR A 29 -9.47 1.75 -8.12
N PRO A 30 -9.56 3.08 -8.29
CA PRO A 30 -9.28 4.02 -7.21
C PRO A 30 -10.18 3.78 -5.99
N PHE A 31 -9.57 3.81 -4.80
CA PHE A 31 -10.33 3.81 -3.55
C PHE A 31 -11.06 5.15 -3.39
N TYR A 32 -12.40 5.11 -3.28
CA TYR A 32 -13.22 6.32 -3.18
C TYR A 32 -13.89 6.50 -1.80
N GLY A 33 -13.67 5.58 -0.86
CA GLY A 33 -14.17 5.67 0.51
C GLY A 33 -14.80 4.38 1.04
N VAL A 34 -15.32 4.44 2.26
CA VAL A 34 -15.96 3.31 2.94
C VAL A 34 -17.48 3.36 2.73
N THR A 35 -18.08 2.22 2.39
CA THR A 35 -19.52 2.07 2.23
C THR A 35 -20.04 0.93 3.13
N SER A 36 -21.29 1.02 3.60
CA SER A 36 -21.96 -0.09 4.31
C SER A 36 -23.33 -0.44 3.73
N ASN A 37 -23.91 0.47 2.96
CA ASN A 37 -25.23 0.39 2.35
C ASN A 37 -25.16 0.75 0.84
N GLY A 38 -23.96 0.68 0.25
CA GLY A 38 -23.71 1.10 -1.13
C GLY A 38 -23.50 2.60 -1.31
N GLN A 39 -23.63 3.42 -0.26
CA GLN A 39 -23.31 4.85 -0.31
C GLN A 39 -22.00 5.15 0.44
N LYS A 40 -21.21 6.08 -0.09
CA LYS A 40 -19.99 6.59 0.54
C LYS A 40 -20.33 7.30 1.83
N ARG A 41 -19.67 6.91 2.92
CA ARG A 41 -19.75 7.60 4.21
C ARG A 41 -18.77 8.77 4.22
N GLU A 42 -19.30 9.98 4.31
CA GLU A 42 -18.51 11.20 4.46
C GLU A 42 -18.15 11.44 5.94
N GLY A 43 -17.10 12.24 6.20
CA GLY A 43 -16.76 12.70 7.54
C GLY A 43 -16.36 11.60 8.54
N LEU A 44 -15.85 10.46 8.06
CA LEU A 44 -15.40 9.37 8.94
C LEU A 44 -14.18 9.75 9.79
N PHE A 45 -13.30 10.57 9.23
CA PHE A 45 -12.10 11.07 9.87
C PHE A 45 -12.01 12.57 9.61
N GLU A 46 -11.87 13.34 10.67
CA GLU A 46 -11.66 14.79 10.58
C GLU A 46 -10.17 15.09 10.38
N LEU A 47 -9.85 16.07 9.55
CA LEU A 47 -8.46 16.52 9.39
C LEU A 47 -8.06 17.32 10.64
N GLN A 48 -7.24 16.70 11.48
CA GLN A 48 -6.78 17.28 12.74
C GLN A 48 -5.39 16.77 13.10
N ASP A 49 -4.78 17.40 14.10
CA ASP A 49 -3.53 16.90 14.68
C ASP A 49 -3.80 15.65 15.53
N GLU A 50 -3.33 14.50 15.08
CA GLU A 50 -3.43 13.22 15.79
C GLU A 50 -2.24 12.97 16.75
N GLY A 51 -1.34 13.94 16.91
CA GLY A 51 -0.13 13.80 17.72
C GLY A 51 0.94 12.91 17.09
N ALA A 52 0.81 12.62 15.79
CA ALA A 52 1.80 11.85 15.05
C ALA A 52 3.13 12.64 14.95
N PRO A 53 4.30 12.02 15.20
CA PRO A 53 5.59 12.69 15.19
C PRO A 53 6.12 12.89 13.76
N THR A 54 5.32 13.53 12.89
CA THR A 54 5.58 13.68 11.45
C THR A 54 6.95 14.28 11.16
N ALA A 55 7.36 15.32 11.88
CA ALA A 55 8.68 15.93 11.74
C ALA A 55 9.83 14.95 12.03
N LYS A 56 9.68 14.08 13.05
CA LYS A 56 10.70 13.07 13.36
C LYS A 56 10.73 11.96 12.31
N ALA A 57 9.57 11.55 11.79
CA ALA A 57 9.47 10.57 10.71
C ALA A 57 10.15 11.08 9.43
N VAL A 58 9.91 12.35 9.06
CA VAL A 58 10.57 12.98 7.92
C VAL A 58 12.09 13.04 8.13
N ALA A 59 12.54 13.51 9.29
CA ALA A 59 13.97 13.58 9.59
C ALA A 59 14.66 12.20 9.51
N ALA A 60 14.01 11.15 10.03
CA ALA A 60 14.52 9.79 9.97
C ALA A 60 14.57 9.26 8.52
N ALA A 61 13.51 9.48 7.72
CA ALA A 61 13.50 9.10 6.31
C ALA A 61 14.58 9.82 5.52
N THR A 62 14.75 11.12 5.71
CA THR A 62 15.83 11.91 5.09
C THR A 62 17.21 11.37 5.47
N ALA A 63 17.45 11.08 6.76
CA ALA A 63 18.74 10.52 7.21
C ALA A 63 19.09 9.17 6.57
N VAL A 64 18.08 8.37 6.19
CA VAL A 64 18.29 7.11 5.46
C VAL A 64 18.56 7.34 3.98
N LEU A 65 17.92 8.34 3.37
CA LEU A 65 17.99 8.59 1.93
C LEU A 65 19.21 9.44 1.51
N ASP A 66 19.68 10.34 2.37
CA ASP A 66 20.79 11.26 2.10
C ASP A 66 22.13 10.59 1.73
N PRO A 67 22.56 9.47 2.36
CA PRO A 67 23.84 8.84 2.01
C PRO A 67 23.78 7.98 0.75
N LEU A 68 22.60 7.74 0.17
CA LEU A 68 22.44 6.85 -0.98
C LEU A 68 22.97 7.49 -2.26
N THR A 69 23.55 6.69 -3.14
CA THR A 69 23.83 7.14 -4.52
C THR A 69 22.52 7.42 -5.27
N PRO A 70 22.55 8.16 -6.39
CA PRO A 70 21.35 8.36 -7.21
C PRO A 70 20.66 7.04 -7.61
N GLU A 71 21.44 6.01 -7.94
CA GLU A 71 20.93 4.69 -8.34
C GLU A 71 20.32 3.92 -7.17
N GLU A 72 20.92 4.01 -5.98
CA GLU A 72 20.38 3.41 -4.76
C GLU A 72 19.10 4.11 -4.30
N ARG A 73 19.09 5.45 -4.35
CA ARG A 73 17.93 6.26 -4.01
C ARG A 73 16.75 5.96 -4.91
N GLN A 74 16.99 5.81 -6.22
CA GLN A 74 15.95 5.43 -7.18
C GLN A 74 15.30 4.08 -6.83
N LYS A 75 16.06 3.12 -6.28
CA LYS A 75 15.53 1.81 -5.86
C LYS A 75 14.83 1.85 -4.50
N ALA A 76 15.05 2.90 -3.71
CA ALA A 76 14.51 3.06 -2.36
C ALA A 76 13.28 3.98 -2.31
N THR A 77 12.94 4.66 -3.40
CA THR A 77 11.82 5.61 -3.47
C THR A 77 10.90 5.27 -4.62
N TYR A 78 9.59 5.27 -4.36
CA TYR A 78 8.54 5.13 -5.35
C TYR A 78 7.72 6.41 -5.40
N ARG A 79 7.24 6.79 -6.59
CA ARG A 79 6.28 7.90 -6.73
C ARG A 79 4.93 7.48 -6.15
N LEU A 80 4.15 8.44 -5.66
CA LEU A 80 2.85 8.20 -5.04
C LEU A 80 1.82 7.52 -5.98
N ASP A 81 2.03 7.62 -7.30
CA ASP A 81 1.20 7.01 -8.33
C ASP A 81 1.68 5.63 -8.78
N GLU A 82 2.75 5.09 -8.19
CA GLU A 82 3.26 3.75 -8.50
C GLU A 82 2.49 2.66 -7.73
N PRO A 83 2.27 1.46 -8.31
CA PRO A 83 1.52 0.37 -7.67
C PRO A 83 2.08 -0.14 -6.32
N GLU A 84 3.33 0.21 -6.02
CA GLU A 84 4.00 -0.08 -4.76
C GLU A 84 3.47 0.77 -3.58
N TRP A 85 2.72 1.86 -3.86
CA TRP A 85 1.99 2.69 -2.89
C TRP A 85 0.49 2.39 -2.87
#